data_AF-A0A2E2VVB0-F1
#
_entry.id   AF-A0A2E2VVB0-F1
#
_cell.length_a   1.000
_cell.length_b   1.000
_cell.length_c   1.000
_cell.angle_alpha   90.00
_cell.angle_beta   90.00
_cell.angle_gamma   90.00
#
_symmetry.space_group_name_H-M   'P 1'
#
loop_
_entity.id
_entity.type
_entity.pdbx_description
1 polymer ?
#
loop_
_entity_poly.entity_id
_entity_poly.type
_entity_poly.pdbx_seq_one_letter_code
_entity_poly.pdbx_strand_id
1 'polypeptide(L)'
;MFYDKIRKVQLRFSCVATINNNNSKSYEKWVNTRLQSRKCYMGDFDPSYKLESWNPNIPSEYLKINPKKKDSEIGYKNFCLIELDVRKIDILELHHDGHVRFEYKNDKIQFIAP
;
A
#
# COMPACT_ATOMS: atom_id res chain seq x y z
N MET A 1 5.34 5.22 -6.26
CA MET A 1 6.02 6.54 -6.33
C MET A 1 5.69 7.27 -5.05
N PHE A 2 6.69 7.83 -4.39
CA PHE A 2 6.51 8.69 -3.23
C PHE A 2 6.98 10.08 -3.61
N TYR A 3 6.23 11.09 -3.20
CA TYR A 3 6.57 12.48 -3.44
C TYR A 3 6.41 13.26 -2.15
N ASP A 4 7.47 13.98 -1.78
CA ASP A 4 7.47 14.93 -0.68
C ASP A 4 7.53 16.34 -1.25
N LYS A 5 6.42 17.08 -1.09
CA LYS A 5 6.31 18.46 -1.58
C LYS A 5 7.21 19.44 -0.84
N ILE A 6 7.40 19.27 0.47
CA ILE A 6 8.20 20.18 1.30
C ILE A 6 9.67 20.02 0.95
N ARG A 7 10.13 18.77 0.85
CA ARG A 7 11.49 18.44 0.45
C ARG A 7 11.71 18.56 -1.06
N LYS A 8 10.64 18.64 -1.84
CA LYS A 8 10.64 18.62 -3.32
C LYS A 8 11.37 17.40 -3.89
N VAL A 9 11.21 16.25 -3.24
CA VAL A 9 11.86 14.98 -3.63
C VAL A 9 10.81 13.98 -4.08
N GLN A 10 11.06 13.34 -5.23
CA GLN A 10 10.31 12.20 -5.73
C GLN A 10 11.18 10.95 -5.69
N LEU A 11 10.63 9.86 -5.16
CA LEU A 11 11.23 8.52 -5.15
C LEU A 11 10.37 7.56 -5.97
N ARG A 12 10.98 6.91 -6.95
CA ARG A 12 10.38 5.85 -7.78
C ARG A 12 11.14 4.56 -7.57
N PHE A 13 10.47 3.57 -7.02
CA PHE A 13 11.04 2.25 -6.78
C PHE A 13 10.65 1.31 -7.92
N SER A 14 11.62 0.61 -8.49
CA SER A 14 11.36 -0.56 -9.34
C SER A 14 11.58 -1.80 -8.50
N CYS A 15 10.54 -2.61 -8.34
CA CYS A 15 10.54 -3.75 -7.43
C CYS A 15 10.12 -5.02 -8.14
N VAL A 16 10.57 -6.16 -7.59
CA VAL A 16 9.89 -7.44 -7.81
C VAL A 16 8.89 -7.61 -6.67
N ALA A 17 7.62 -7.84 -7.02
CA ALA A 17 6.56 -8.02 -6.03
C ALA A 17 6.31 -9.51 -5.75
N THR A 18 6.16 -9.85 -4.47
CA THR A 18 5.69 -11.16 -4.03
C THR A 18 4.36 -11.01 -3.31
N ILE A 19 3.37 -11.78 -3.77
CA ILE A 19 2.01 -11.76 -3.25
C ILE A 19 1.89 -12.88 -2.21
N ASN A 20 1.66 -12.51 -0.96
CA ASN A 20 1.40 -13.44 0.13
C ASN A 20 -0.09 -13.40 0.47
N ASN A 21 -0.80 -14.48 0.16
CA ASN A 21 -2.23 -14.61 0.42
C ASN A 21 -2.48 -15.95 1.11
N ASN A 22 -3.33 -15.94 2.13
CA ASN A 22 -3.74 -17.13 2.89
C ASN A 22 -2.56 -18.00 3.38
N ASN A 23 -1.44 -17.38 3.75
CA ASN A 23 -0.24 -18.05 4.25
C ASN A 23 0.20 -17.49 5.61
N SER A 24 1.24 -18.08 6.19
CA SER A 24 1.74 -17.69 7.52
C SER A 24 2.17 -16.22 7.58
N LYS A 25 2.86 -15.72 6.55
CA LYS A 25 3.30 -14.32 6.47
C LYS A 25 2.13 -13.34 6.43
N SER A 26 1.14 -13.59 5.58
CA SER A 26 -0.04 -12.74 5.49
C SER A 26 -0.87 -12.79 6.77
N TYR A 27 -0.96 -13.95 7.42
CA TYR A 27 -1.66 -14.10 8.68
C TYR A 27 -0.97 -13.37 9.83
N GLU A 28 0.35 -13.50 9.95
CA GLU A 28 1.13 -12.78 10.95
C GLU A 28 0.95 -11.26 10.80
N LYS A 29 1.01 -10.75 9.57
CA LYS A 29 0.76 -9.34 9.33
C LYS A 29 -0.68 -8.95 9.67
N TRP A 30 -1.65 -9.78 9.28
CA TRP A 30 -3.06 -9.56 9.58
C TRP A 30 -3.32 -9.45 11.08
N VAL A 31 -2.78 -10.35 11.90
CA VAL A 31 -2.91 -10.32 13.37
C VAL A 31 -2.46 -8.99 13.97
N ASN A 32 -1.45 -8.35 13.36
CA ASN A 32 -0.91 -7.05 13.77
C ASN A 32 -1.59 -5.84 13.11
N THR A 33 -2.47 -6.05 12.13
CA THR A 33 -3.24 -4.98 11.48
C THR A 33 -4.25 -4.37 12.46
N ARG A 34 -4.24 -3.04 12.58
CA ARG A 34 -5.20 -2.28 13.41
C ARG A 34 -6.63 -2.66 13.05
N LEU A 35 -7.48 -2.89 14.07
CA LEU A 35 -8.88 -3.29 13.88
C LEU A 35 -9.66 -2.33 12.96
N GLN A 36 -9.40 -1.02 13.05
CA GLN A 36 -10.02 -0.03 12.17
C GLN A 36 -9.75 -0.32 10.69
N SER A 37 -8.51 -0.68 10.34
CA SER A 37 -8.10 -0.97 8.96
C SER A 37 -8.68 -2.29 8.44
N ARG A 38 -9.02 -3.23 9.34
CA ARG A 38 -9.62 -4.50 8.95
C ARG A 38 -11.02 -4.35 8.34
N LYS A 39 -11.73 -3.26 8.65
CA LYS A 39 -13.08 -2.97 8.11
C LYS A 39 -13.16 -3.04 6.59
N CYS A 40 -12.14 -2.53 5.90
CA CYS A 40 -12.10 -2.47 4.44
C CYS A 40 -12.05 -3.86 3.79
N TYR A 41 -11.79 -4.92 4.57
CA TYR A 41 -11.75 -6.30 4.10
C TYR A 41 -13.02 -7.09 4.46
N MET A 42 -13.95 -6.47 5.20
CA MET A 42 -15.19 -7.09 5.67
C MET A 42 -16.40 -6.74 4.79
N GLY A 43 -16.20 -5.97 3.71
CA GLY A 43 -17.26 -5.57 2.80
C GLY A 43 -17.78 -6.73 1.95
N ASP A 44 -19.02 -6.59 1.48
CA ASP A 44 -19.71 -7.57 0.64
C ASP A 44 -19.32 -7.46 -0.84
N PHE A 45 -18.80 -6.31 -1.27
CA PHE A 45 -18.46 -6.03 -2.66
C PHE A 45 -16.95 -6.00 -2.89
N ASP A 46 -16.53 -6.51 -4.04
CA ASP A 46 -15.14 -6.40 -4.48
C ASP A 46 -14.77 -4.95 -4.83
N PRO A 47 -13.49 -4.55 -4.69
CA PRO A 47 -13.03 -3.27 -5.18
C PRO A 47 -13.40 -3.06 -6.66
N SER A 48 -13.94 -1.89 -6.98
CA SER A 48 -14.41 -1.51 -8.34
C SER A 48 -15.70 -2.21 -8.82
N TYR A 49 -16.41 -2.93 -7.94
CA TYR A 49 -17.76 -3.41 -8.25
C TYR A 49 -18.72 -2.25 -8.55
N LYS A 50 -19.59 -2.43 -9.55
CA LYS A 50 -20.57 -1.41 -9.96
C LYS A 50 -21.78 -1.44 -9.03
N LEU A 51 -22.01 -0.35 -8.30
CA LEU A 51 -23.15 -0.21 -7.40
C LEU A 51 -24.29 0.55 -8.08
N GLU A 52 -25.53 0.18 -7.79
CA GLU A 52 -26.73 0.91 -8.23
C GLU A 52 -27.01 2.16 -7.37
N SER A 53 -26.53 2.15 -6.12
CA SER A 53 -26.65 3.27 -5.19
C SER A 53 -25.44 3.34 -4.26
N TRP A 54 -25.27 4.46 -3.56
CA TRP A 54 -24.15 4.63 -2.64
C TRP A 54 -24.16 3.56 -1.53
N ASN A 55 -23.01 2.91 -1.33
CA ASN A 55 -22.80 1.94 -0.26
C ASN A 55 -21.37 2.10 0.30
N PRO A 56 -21.17 2.15 1.63
CA PRO A 56 -19.84 2.30 2.23
C PRO A 56 -18.98 1.03 2.11
N ASN A 57 -19.56 -0.10 1.72
CA ASN A 57 -18.93 -1.43 1.64
C ASN A 57 -18.24 -1.86 2.94
N ILE A 58 -18.88 -1.57 4.07
CA ILE A 58 -18.45 -1.94 5.42
C ILE A 58 -19.70 -2.40 6.18
N PRO A 59 -19.62 -3.43 7.04
CA PRO A 59 -20.74 -3.86 7.88
C PRO A 59 -21.34 -2.71 8.70
N SER A 60 -22.67 -2.60 8.69
CA SER A 60 -23.41 -1.49 9.31
C SER A 60 -23.09 -1.32 10.80
N GLU A 61 -22.91 -2.43 11.53
CA GLU A 61 -22.54 -2.47 12.94
C GLU A 61 -21.18 -1.82 13.25
N TYR A 62 -20.28 -1.72 12.26
CA TYR A 62 -18.94 -1.14 12.41
C TYR A 62 -18.75 0.18 11.65
N LEU A 63 -19.81 0.87 11.23
CA LEU A 63 -19.66 2.16 10.55
C LEU A 63 -18.97 3.20 11.43
N LYS A 64 -19.36 3.30 12.70
CA LYS A 64 -18.88 4.34 13.63
C LYS A 64 -17.89 3.84 14.69
N ILE A 65 -17.70 2.53 14.81
CA ILE A 65 -16.87 1.90 15.86
C ILE A 65 -15.92 0.88 15.24
N ASN A 66 -14.84 0.52 15.92
CA ASN A 66 -13.94 -0.54 15.44
C ASN A 66 -14.61 -1.92 15.53
N PRO A 67 -14.32 -2.84 14.61
CA PRO A 67 -14.79 -4.21 14.71
C PRO A 67 -14.19 -4.90 15.92
N LYS A 68 -14.92 -5.86 16.50
CA LYS A 68 -14.32 -6.79 17.44
C LYS A 68 -13.32 -7.66 16.68
N LYS A 69 -12.24 -8.08 17.36
CA LYS A 69 -11.20 -8.92 16.74
C LYS A 69 -11.80 -10.17 16.08
N LYS A 70 -12.64 -10.91 16.82
CA LYS A 70 -13.31 -12.13 16.35
C LYS A 70 -14.09 -11.89 15.05
N ASP A 71 -14.91 -10.85 15.03
CA ASP A 71 -15.78 -10.56 13.89
C ASP A 71 -14.97 -10.09 12.68
N SER A 72 -13.87 -9.37 12.91
CA SER A 72 -12.98 -8.92 11.84
C SER A 72 -12.28 -10.06 11.10
N GLU A 73 -12.12 -11.24 11.70
CA GLU A 73 -11.39 -12.36 11.09
C GLU A 73 -12.01 -12.83 9.77
N ILE A 74 -13.31 -12.60 9.54
CA ILE A 74 -13.95 -12.88 8.25
C ILE A 74 -13.28 -12.16 7.08
N GLY A 75 -12.65 -11.01 7.36
CA GLY A 75 -11.97 -10.19 6.36
C GLY A 75 -10.62 -10.75 5.94
N TYR A 76 -10.04 -11.70 6.68
CA TYR A 76 -8.72 -12.24 6.34
C TYR A 76 -8.68 -12.89 4.94
N LYS A 77 -9.78 -13.52 4.52
CA LYS A 77 -9.90 -14.11 3.17
C LYS A 77 -9.66 -13.10 2.04
N ASN A 78 -9.92 -11.82 2.30
CA ASN A 78 -9.76 -10.71 1.37
C ASN A 78 -8.43 -9.95 1.58
N PHE A 79 -7.63 -10.34 2.59
CA PHE A 79 -6.36 -9.70 2.92
C PHE A 79 -5.20 -10.32 2.14
N CYS A 80 -4.26 -9.47 1.74
CA CYS A 80 -3.01 -9.91 1.13
C CYS A 80 -1.87 -9.02 1.61
N LEU A 81 -0.71 -9.64 1.86
CA LEU A 81 0.55 -8.94 2.10
C LEU A 81 1.34 -8.91 0.79
N ILE A 82 1.62 -7.70 0.30
CA ILE A 82 2.51 -7.48 -0.84
C ILE A 82 3.90 -7.15 -0.31
N GLU A 83 4.85 -8.03 -0.54
CA GLU A 83 6.28 -7.78 -0.27
C GLU A 83 6.93 -7.22 -1.54
N LEU A 84 7.74 -6.17 -1.40
CA LEU A 84 8.43 -5.53 -2.52
C LEU A 84 9.93 -5.65 -2.32
N ASP A 85 10.60 -6.41 -3.20
CA ASP A 85 12.06 -6.46 -3.28
C ASP A 85 12.54 -5.35 -4.21
N VAL A 86 13.14 -4.31 -3.62
CA VAL A 86 13.59 -3.11 -4.33
C VAL A 86 14.84 -3.43 -5.15
N ARG A 87 14.71 -3.36 -6.47
CA ARG A 87 15.84 -3.57 -7.41
C ARG A 87 16.56 -2.29 -7.76
N LYS A 88 15.86 -1.16 -7.66
CA LYS A 88 16.29 0.12 -8.20
C LYS A 88 15.48 1.25 -7.58
N ILE A 89 16.14 2.37 -7.31
CA ILE A 89 15.49 3.60 -6.84
C ILE A 89 15.88 4.70 -7.81
N ASP A 90 14.90 5.38 -8.40
CA ASP A 90 15.08 6.61 -9.16
C ASP A 90 14.65 7.78 -8.27
N ILE A 91 15.57 8.71 -8.06
CA ILE A 91 15.44 9.87 -7.17
C ILE A 91 15.50 11.13 -8.02
N LEU A 92 14.52 12.01 -7.82
CA LEU A 92 14.45 13.33 -8.43
C LEU A 92 14.25 14.38 -7.35
N GLU A 93 15.16 15.35 -7.29
CA GLU A 93 15.07 16.55 -6.45
C GLU A 93 14.81 17.77 -7.34
N LEU A 94 13.75 18.52 -7.05
CA LEU A 94 13.32 19.65 -7.87
C LEU A 94 14.00 20.94 -7.43
N HIS A 95 14.89 21.46 -8.28
CA HIS A 95 15.48 22.80 -8.15
C HIS A 95 15.07 23.69 -9.32
N HIS A 96 14.96 24.99 -9.05
CA HIS A 96 14.58 26.02 -10.05
C HIS A 96 15.65 26.27 -11.12
N ASP A 97 16.90 25.99 -10.79
CA ASP A 97 18.12 26.18 -11.58
C ASP A 97 18.61 24.89 -12.26
N GLY A 98 17.81 23.82 -12.17
CA GLY A 98 18.09 22.53 -12.80
C GLY A 98 17.85 21.38 -11.82
N HIS A 99 16.92 20.48 -12.14
CA HIS A 99 16.63 19.37 -11.26
C HIS A 99 17.81 18.39 -11.15
N VAL A 100 17.97 17.80 -9.98
CA VAL A 100 18.97 16.76 -9.75
C VAL A 100 18.27 15.42 -9.82
N ARG A 101 18.72 14.55 -10.71
CA ARG A 101 18.17 13.20 -10.85
C ARG A 101 19.30 12.17 -10.87
N PHE A 102 19.12 11.12 -10.09
CA PHE A 102 20.02 9.98 -10.09
C PHE A 102 19.28 8.69 -9.77
N GLU A 103 19.88 7.59 -10.17
CA GLU A 103 19.43 6.25 -9.87
C GLU A 103 20.40 5.57 -8.91
N TYR A 104 19.85 4.80 -7.97
CA TYR A 104 20.58 3.85 -7.14
C TYR A 104 20.23 2.42 -7.53
N LYS A 105 21.24 1.63 -7.92
CA LYS A 105 21.10 0.22 -8.31
C LYS A 105 22.41 -0.53 -8.07
N ASN A 106 22.34 -1.72 -7.46
CA ASN A 106 23.50 -2.59 -7.21
C ASN A 106 24.67 -1.82 -6.56
N ASP A 107 24.36 -1.05 -5.52
CA ASP A 107 25.31 -0.21 -4.77
C ASP A 107 26.07 0.83 -5.61
N LYS A 108 25.50 1.21 -6.76
CA LYS A 108 26.02 2.25 -7.63
C LYS A 108 25.01 3.37 -7.78
N ILE A 109 25.54 4.59 -7.81
CA ILE A 109 24.80 5.80 -8.15
C ILE A 109 25.13 6.18 -9.59
N GLN A 110 24.11 6.50 -10.37
CA GLN A 110 24.26 7.05 -11.71
C GLN A 110 23.38 8.28 -11.86
N PHE A 111 23.99 9.43 -12.15
CA PHE A 111 23.25 10.63 -12.51
C PHE A 111 22.57 10.46 -13.87
N ILE A 112 21.34 10.95 -13.97
CA ILE A 112 20.51 10.89 -15.16
C ILE A 112 20.08 12.33 -15.47
N ALA A 113 20.08 12.72 -16.74
CA ALA A 113 19.50 13.99 -17.11
C ALA A 113 18.03 14.04 -16.61
N PRO A 114 17.62 15.11 -15.92
CA PRO A 114 16.33 15.19 -15.26
C PRO A 114 15.15 14.97 -16.20
#